data_AF-F0M9U4-F1
#
_entry.id   AF-F0M9U4-F1
#
_cell.length_a   1.000
_cell.length_b   1.000
_cell.length_c   1.000
_cell.angle_alpha   90.00
_cell.angle_beta   90.00
_cell.angle_gamma   90.00
#
_symmetry.space_group_name_H-M   'P 1'
#
loop_
_entity.id
_entity.type
_entity.pdbx_description
1 polymer ?
#
loop_
_entity_poly.entity_id
_entity_poly.type
_entity_poly.pdbx_seq_one_letter_code
_entity_poly.pdbx_strand_id
1 'polypeptide(L)'
;MSMLTGFKNFIMKGNVVDLAVAVVIGTAFGAVVTALVNKVLMPFIAGLTGSPNFDSFARIDFNGNFIEFGVLLTAIVNFLLIAAAIYFVVVMPMNLMIERRNRRLGIGQDVKEESAEDPQIALLTEIRDALTTRSQ
;
A
#
# COMPACT_ATOMS: atom_id res chain seq x y z
N MET A 1 2.93 15.70 -37.58
CA MET A 1 3.15 14.38 -36.96
C MET A 1 1.80 13.71 -36.78
N SER A 2 1.70 12.40 -37.00
CA SER A 2 0.47 11.63 -36.71
C SER A 2 0.13 11.72 -35.22
N MET A 3 -1.15 11.90 -34.88
CA MET A 3 -1.66 11.88 -33.49
C MET A 3 -1.19 10.63 -32.72
N LEU A 4 -1.07 9.49 -33.42
CA LEU A 4 -0.60 8.23 -32.85
C LEU A 4 0.87 8.30 -32.41
N THR A 5 1.71 9.02 -33.16
CA THR A 5 3.11 9.27 -32.81
C THR A 5 3.21 10.24 -31.65
N GLY A 6 2.35 11.26 -31.59
CA GLY A 6 2.26 12.19 -30.45
C GLY A 6 1.86 11.49 -29.16
N PHE A 7 0.88 10.60 -29.22
CA PHE A 7 0.42 9.80 -28.09
C PHE A 7 1.48 8.81 -27.59
N LYS A 8 2.15 8.09 -28.50
CA LYS A 8 3.29 7.22 -28.15
C LYS A 8 4.38 8.01 -27.44
N ASN A 9 4.78 9.17 -27.97
CA ASN A 9 5.81 10.01 -27.36
C ASN A 9 5.40 10.57 -26.00
N PHE A 10 4.10 10.79 -25.77
CA PHE A 10 3.58 11.21 -24.47
C PHE A 10 3.65 10.09 -23.42
N ILE A 11 3.19 8.88 -23.77
CA ILE A 11 3.26 7.71 -22.88
C ILE A 11 4.71 7.29 -22.62
N MET A 12 5.58 7.36 -23.62
CA MET A 12 7.00 7.00 -23.46
C MET A 12 7.80 7.98 -22.59
N LYS A 13 7.19 9.06 -22.09
CA LYS A 13 7.75 9.80 -20.95
C LYS A 13 7.62 8.90 -19.71
N GLY A 14 8.71 8.21 -19.35
CA GLY A 14 8.73 7.08 -18.40
C GLY A 14 7.85 7.23 -17.16
N ASN A 15 7.83 8.41 -16.54
CA ASN A 15 7.02 8.68 -15.35
C ASN A 15 5.50 8.46 -15.53
N VAL A 16 4.95 8.57 -16.75
CA VAL A 16 3.51 8.42 -17.01
C VAL A 16 3.07 6.96 -16.96
N VAL A 17 3.88 6.05 -17.51
CA VAL A 17 3.57 4.61 -17.52
C VAL A 17 3.65 4.06 -16.10
N ASP A 18 4.71 4.37 -15.37
CA ASP A 18 4.92 3.85 -14.02
C ASP A 18 3.81 4.33 -13.06
N LEU A 19 3.42 5.61 -13.16
CA LEU A 19 2.31 6.15 -12.38
C LEU A 19 0.98 5.48 -12.77
N ALA A 20 0.70 5.31 -14.06
CA ALA A 20 -0.51 4.65 -14.52
C ALA A 20 -0.60 3.20 -14.01
N VAL A 21 0.50 2.46 -14.09
CA VAL A 21 0.60 1.08 -13.57
C VAL A 21 0.39 1.06 -12.05
N ALA A 22 1.02 1.98 -11.31
CA ALA A 22 0.87 2.06 -9.86
C ALA A 22 -0.59 2.29 -9.44
N VAL A 23 -1.32 3.18 -10.12
CA VAL A 23 -2.74 3.46 -9.84
C VAL A 23 -3.63 2.26 -10.16
N VAL A 24 -3.42 1.61 -11.31
CA VAL A 24 -4.20 0.43 -11.72
C VAL A 24 -3.99 -0.75 -10.76
N ILE A 25 -2.73 -1.02 -10.39
CA ILE A 25 -2.41 -2.09 -9.46
C ILE A 25 -2.95 -1.76 -8.07
N GLY A 26 -2.77 -0.53 -7.59
CA GLY A 26 -3.25 -0.10 -6.28
C GLY A 26 -4.76 -0.23 -6.14
N THR A 27 -5.52 0.20 -7.15
CA THR A 27 -6.99 0.06 -7.16
C THR A 27 -7.45 -1.39 -7.23
N ALA A 28 -6.86 -2.20 -8.10
CA ALA A 28 -7.17 -3.63 -8.22
C ALA A 28 -6.86 -4.38 -6.91
N PHE A 29 -5.70 -4.12 -6.31
CA PHE A 29 -5.30 -4.73 -5.05
C PHE A 29 -6.21 -4.30 -3.89
N GLY A 30 -6.54 -3.00 -3.81
CA GLY A 30 -7.49 -2.48 -2.82
C GLY A 30 -8.85 -3.18 -2.90
N ALA A 31 -9.34 -3.48 -4.10
CA ALA A 31 -10.59 -4.23 -4.30
C ALA A 31 -10.48 -5.68 -3.77
N VAL A 32 -9.35 -6.35 -3.99
CA VAL A 32 -9.11 -7.71 -3.46
C VAL A 32 -9.09 -7.72 -1.93
N VAL A 33 -8.37 -6.78 -1.30
CA VAL A 33 -8.34 -6.68 0.17
C VAL A 33 -9.72 -6.34 0.72
N THR A 34 -10.42 -5.40 0.09
CA THR A 34 -11.80 -5.04 0.48
C THR A 34 -12.73 -6.24 0.39
N ALA A 35 -12.60 -7.07 -0.65
CA ALA A 35 -13.38 -8.31 -0.77
C ALA A 35 -13.03 -9.31 0.34
N LEU A 36 -11.75 -9.50 0.66
CA LEU A 36 -11.32 -10.35 1.77
C LEU A 36 -11.91 -9.89 3.11
N VAL A 37 -11.84 -8.59 3.41
CA VAL A 37 -12.38 -8.06 4.66
C VAL A 37 -13.91 -8.20 4.69
N ASN A 38 -14.61 -7.71 3.66
CA ASN A 38 -16.07 -7.66 3.67
C ASN A 38 -16.73 -9.04 3.51
N LYS A 39 -16.12 -9.98 2.78
CA LYS A 39 -16.71 -11.29 2.46
C LYS A 39 -16.19 -12.43 3.33
N VAL A 40 -15.04 -12.26 3.96
CA VAL A 40 -14.44 -13.30 4.81
C VAL A 40 -14.41 -12.83 6.26
N LEU A 41 -13.66 -11.76 6.57
CA LEU A 41 -13.46 -11.33 7.97
C LEU A 41 -14.75 -10.83 8.64
N MET A 42 -15.53 -9.98 7.96
CA MET A 42 -16.75 -9.42 8.51
C MET A 42 -17.79 -10.49 8.86
N PRO A 43 -18.09 -11.50 8.00
CA PRO A 43 -18.94 -12.62 8.37
C PRO A 43 -18.42 -13.44 9.56
N PHE A 44 -17.11 -13.62 9.70
CA PHE A 44 -16.55 -14.29 10.88
C PHE A 44 -16.78 -13.47 12.15
N ILE A 45 -16.58 -12.17 12.09
CA ILE A 45 -16.85 -11.26 13.22
C ILE A 45 -18.36 -11.28 13.53
N ALA A 46 -19.21 -11.24 12.50
CA ALA A 46 -20.66 -11.33 12.62
C ALA A 46 -21.13 -12.58 13.34
N GLY A 47 -20.51 -13.73 13.03
CA GLY A 47 -20.79 -14.99 13.69
C GLY A 47 -20.44 -15.00 15.18
N LEU A 48 -19.50 -14.15 15.61
CA LEU A 48 -19.08 -14.01 17.00
C LEU A 48 -19.87 -12.94 17.76
N THR A 49 -20.21 -11.83 17.11
CA THR A 49 -20.89 -10.68 17.71
C THR A 49 -22.41 -10.72 17.56
N GLY A 50 -22.94 -11.63 16.73
CA GLY A 50 -24.37 -11.75 16.43
C GLY A 50 -24.91 -10.71 15.45
N SER A 51 -24.09 -9.78 14.97
CA SER A 51 -24.48 -8.75 14.00
C SER A 51 -23.42 -8.57 12.91
N PRO A 52 -23.79 -8.54 11.61
CA PRO A 52 -22.87 -8.36 10.50
C PRO A 52 -22.22 -6.97 10.43
N ASN A 53 -22.80 -6.01 11.13
CA ASN A 53 -22.35 -4.62 11.16
C ASN A 53 -22.84 -3.97 12.47
N PHE A 54 -22.35 -2.77 12.72
CA PHE A 54 -22.79 -1.95 13.84
C PHE A 54 -23.85 -0.93 13.43
N ASP A 55 -24.44 -1.04 12.24
CA ASP A 55 -25.30 -0.01 11.63
C ASP A 55 -26.53 0.33 12.49
N SER A 56 -27.07 -0.65 13.21
CA SER A 56 -28.20 -0.47 14.13
C SER A 56 -27.80 0.14 15.48
N PHE A 57 -26.51 0.27 15.76
CA PHE A 57 -26.00 0.88 16.99
C PHE A 57 -26.28 2.38 16.98
N ALA A 58 -26.87 2.89 18.06
CA ALA A 58 -27.15 4.32 18.25
C ALA A 58 -27.96 4.96 17.10
N ARG A 59 -28.95 4.25 16.55
CA ARG A 59 -29.94 4.83 15.62
C ARG A 59 -30.88 5.75 16.40
N ILE A 60 -30.88 7.04 16.06
CA ILE A 60 -31.78 8.03 16.65
C ILE A 60 -32.74 8.51 15.56
N ASP A 61 -34.05 8.42 15.82
CA ASP A 61 -35.08 9.01 14.97
C ASP A 61 -35.28 10.48 15.35
N PHE A 62 -35.03 11.37 14.39
CA PHE A 62 -35.35 12.78 14.49
C PHE A 62 -36.33 13.15 13.38
N ASN A 63 -37.62 13.24 13.74
CA ASN A 63 -38.66 13.77 12.86
C ASN A 63 -38.74 13.05 11.50
N GLY A 64 -38.53 11.72 11.48
CA GLY A 64 -38.53 10.90 10.27
C GLY A 64 -37.18 10.79 9.56
N ASN A 65 -36.14 11.45 10.07
CA ASN A 65 -34.76 11.27 9.64
C ASN A 65 -34.00 10.40 10.64
N PHE A 66 -33.49 9.26 10.18
CA PHE A 66 -32.65 8.38 10.98
C PHE A 66 -31.20 8.85 10.96
N ILE A 67 -30.66 9.19 12.13
CA ILE A 67 -29.22 9.41 12.30
C ILE A 67 -28.60 8.09 12.74
N GLU A 68 -27.78 7.50 11.87
CA GLU A 68 -27.20 6.16 12.04
C GLU A 68 -25.71 6.26 12.41
N PHE A 69 -25.41 6.59 13.66
CA PHE A 69 -24.02 6.62 14.16
C PHE A 69 -23.32 5.27 14.03
N GLY A 70 -24.09 4.18 14.05
CA GLY A 70 -23.63 2.83 13.81
C GLY A 70 -22.91 2.62 12.48
N VAL A 71 -23.35 3.30 11.41
CA VAL A 71 -22.74 3.19 10.08
C VAL A 71 -21.31 3.75 10.10
N LEU A 72 -21.08 4.84 10.83
CA LEU A 72 -19.74 5.40 11.01
C LEU A 72 -18.84 4.42 11.77
N LEU A 73 -19.36 3.77 12.82
CA LEU A 73 -18.62 2.77 13.58
C LEU A 73 -18.26 1.56 12.70
N THR A 74 -19.19 1.06 11.91
CA THR A 74 -18.94 0.00 10.90
C THR A 74 -17.83 0.42 9.94
N ALA A 75 -17.86 1.65 9.43
CA ALA A 75 -16.84 2.15 8.51
C ALA A 75 -15.44 2.21 9.15
N ILE A 76 -15.34 2.67 10.41
CA ILE A 76 -14.08 2.72 11.14
C ILE A 76 -13.52 1.32 11.37
N VAL A 77 -14.35 0.37 11.80
CA VAL A 77 -13.92 -1.02 12.01
C VAL A 77 -13.45 -1.64 10.70
N ASN A 78 -14.19 -1.44 9.61
CA ASN A 78 -13.79 -1.95 8.29
C ASN A 78 -12.46 -1.34 7.82
N PHE A 79 -12.28 -0.03 7.99
CA PHE A 79 -11.02 0.66 7.68
C PHE A 79 -9.84 0.07 8.46
N LEU A 80 -10.00 -0.15 9.77
CA LEU A 80 -8.96 -0.74 10.61
C LEU A 80 -8.63 -2.19 10.17
N LEU A 81 -9.64 -2.98 9.80
CA LEU A 81 -9.43 -4.34 9.30
C LEU A 81 -8.69 -4.36 7.96
N ILE A 82 -9.06 -3.47 7.02
CA ILE A 82 -8.36 -3.34 5.74
C ILE A 82 -6.91 -2.89 5.97
N ALA A 83 -6.70 -1.87 6.80
CA ALA A 83 -5.36 -1.38 7.13
C ALA A 83 -4.50 -2.49 7.77
N ALA A 84 -5.08 -3.25 8.70
CA ALA A 84 -4.41 -4.40 9.30
C ALA A 84 -4.08 -5.46 8.24
N ALA A 85 -5.02 -5.82 7.37
CA ALA A 85 -4.79 -6.79 6.31
C ALA A 85 -3.65 -6.35 5.37
N ILE A 86 -3.63 -5.10 4.93
CA ILE A 86 -2.54 -4.55 4.09
C ILE A 86 -1.21 -4.60 4.86
N TYR A 87 -1.21 -4.20 6.13
CA TYR A 87 0.00 -4.19 6.94
C TYR A 87 0.59 -5.61 7.11
N PHE A 88 -0.22 -6.59 7.49
CA PHE A 88 0.24 -7.96 7.72
C PHE A 88 0.59 -8.70 6.42
N VAL A 89 -0.13 -8.48 5.32
CA VAL A 89 0.06 -9.23 4.06
C VAL A 89 1.11 -8.59 3.14
N VAL A 90 1.26 -7.26 3.17
CA VAL A 90 2.15 -6.54 2.26
C VAL A 90 3.32 -5.90 3.01
N VAL A 91 3.03 -5.02 3.96
CA VAL A 91 4.07 -4.17 4.59
C VAL A 91 5.03 -5.00 5.44
N MET A 92 4.50 -5.90 6.28
CA MET A 92 5.29 -6.75 7.16
C MET A 92 6.25 -7.69 6.42
N PRO A 93 5.81 -8.50 5.42
CA PRO A 93 6.73 -9.37 4.69
C PRO A 93 7.72 -8.57 3.85
N MET A 94 7.30 -7.44 3.26
CA MET A 94 8.23 -6.56 2.54
C MET A 94 9.31 -6.01 3.47
N ASN A 95 8.93 -5.46 4.62
CA ASN A 95 9.88 -4.95 5.61
C ASN A 95 10.83 -6.03 6.10
N LEU A 96 10.32 -7.24 6.37
CA LEU A 96 11.14 -8.38 6.78
C LEU A 96 12.12 -8.83 5.69
N MET A 97 11.69 -8.85 4.43
CA MET A 97 12.55 -9.23 3.30
C MET A 97 13.65 -8.20 3.07
N ILE A 98 13.30 -6.92 3.12
CA ILE A 98 14.25 -5.79 3.00
C ILE A 98 15.26 -5.84 4.15
N GLU A 99 14.82 -6.06 5.38
CA GLU A 99 15.71 -6.17 6.54
C GLU A 99 16.68 -7.36 6.40
N ARG A 100 16.19 -8.51 5.95
CA ARG A 100 17.04 -9.70 5.69
C ARG A 100 18.06 -9.45 4.58
N ARG A 101 17.68 -8.74 3.52
CA ARG A 101 18.59 -8.34 2.43
C ARG A 101 19.67 -7.39 2.95
N ASN A 102 19.28 -6.37 3.70
CA ASN A 102 20.19 -5.34 4.20
C ASN A 102 21.18 -5.92 5.23
N ARG A 103 20.75 -6.89 6.06
CA ARG A 103 21.64 -7.62 6.97
C ARG A 103 22.67 -8.49 6.23
N ARG A 104 22.33 -9.05 5.06
CA ARG A 104 23.26 -9.82 4.23
C ARG A 104 24.29 -8.96 3.52
N LEU A 105 23.97 -7.69 3.25
CA LEU A 105 24.81 -6.74 2.53
C LEU A 105 25.62 -5.81 3.45
N GLY A 106 25.47 -5.90 4.78
CA GLY A 106 26.23 -5.08 5.74
C GLY A 106 25.87 -3.59 5.73
N ILE A 107 24.74 -3.21 5.16
CA ILE A 107 24.28 -1.82 5.03
C ILE A 107 23.57 -1.43 6.35
N GLY A 108 24.10 -0.41 7.04
CA GLY A 108 23.53 0.15 8.27
C GLY A 108 22.08 0.64 8.10
N GLN A 109 21.34 0.74 9.21
CA GLN A 109 19.91 1.08 9.22
C GLN A 109 19.58 2.46 8.59
N ASP A 110 20.57 3.32 8.41
CA ASP A 110 20.39 4.75 8.11
C ASP A 110 20.35 5.06 6.60
N VAL A 111 20.64 4.10 5.72
CA VAL A 111 20.61 4.26 4.25
C VAL A 111 19.26 3.81 3.65
N LYS A 112 18.29 3.44 4.49
CA LYS A 112 17.22 2.51 4.14
C LYS A 112 16.02 3.05 3.38
N GLU A 113 15.80 4.36 3.28
CA GLU A 113 14.62 4.87 2.53
C GLU A 113 14.89 5.21 1.07
N GLU A 114 16.15 5.40 0.65
CA GLU A 114 16.44 5.91 -0.70
C GLU A 114 17.20 4.93 -1.61
N SER A 115 17.87 3.91 -1.05
CA SER A 115 18.95 3.21 -1.77
C SER A 115 18.58 1.96 -2.57
N ALA A 116 17.32 1.51 -2.59
CA ALA A 116 16.99 0.23 -3.20
C ALA A 116 16.56 0.27 -4.67
N GLU A 117 16.29 1.46 -5.26
CA GLU A 117 15.69 1.53 -6.60
C GLU A 117 16.42 2.42 -7.59
N ASP A 118 17.28 3.36 -7.18
CA ASP A 118 17.94 4.26 -8.13
C ASP A 118 19.29 3.68 -8.63
N PRO A 119 19.42 3.38 -9.94
CA PRO A 119 20.69 2.98 -10.56
C PRO A 119 21.82 3.97 -10.29
N GLN A 120 21.50 5.25 -10.07
CA GLN A 120 22.47 6.28 -9.74
C GLN A 120 23.08 6.04 -8.36
N ILE A 121 22.30 5.62 -7.37
CA ILE A 121 22.82 5.35 -6.02
C ILE A 121 23.73 4.12 -6.01
N ALA A 122 23.41 3.10 -6.82
CA ALA A 122 24.28 1.94 -7.03
C ALA A 122 25.63 2.36 -7.65
N LEU A 123 25.60 3.15 -8.72
CA LEU A 123 26.80 3.70 -9.35
C LEU A 123 27.61 4.59 -8.39
N LEU A 124 26.96 5.42 -7.59
CA LEU A 124 27.65 6.27 -6.60
C LEU A 124 28.33 5.44 -5.51
N THR A 125 27.74 4.30 -5.13
CA THR A 125 28.36 3.36 -4.18
C THR A 125 29.60 2.71 -4.80
N GLU A 126 29.53 2.27 -6.06
CA GLU A 126 30.69 1.73 -6.78
C GLU A 126 31.81 2.77 -6.94
N ILE A 127 31.46 4.03 -7.26
CA ILE A 127 32.42 5.14 -7.35
C ILE A 127 33.09 5.40 -6.00
N ARG A 128 32.31 5.44 -4.91
CA ARG A 128 32.85 5.61 -3.55
C ARG A 128 33.89 4.52 -3.25
N ASP A 129 33.54 3.26 -3.50
CA ASP A 129 34.39 2.12 -3.19
C ASP A 129 35.67 2.13 -4.06
N ALA A 130 35.56 2.53 -5.34
CA ALA A 130 36.71 2.73 -6.22
C ALA A 130 37.63 3.88 -5.74
N LEU A 131 37.06 4.98 -5.23
CA LEU A 131 37.83 6.10 -4.69
C LEU A 131 38.51 5.76 -3.37
N THR A 132 37.85 5.02 -2.48
CA THR A 132 38.46 4.52 -1.23
C THR A 132 39.61 3.57 -1.51
N THR A 133 39.46 2.68 -2.51
CA THR A 133 40.52 1.76 -2.95
C THR A 133 41.72 2.50 -3.57
N ARG A 134 41.49 3.61 -4.27
CA ARG A 134 42.55 4.46 -4.87
C ARG A 134 43.27 5.35 -3.85
N SER A 135 42.65 5.59 -2.70
CA SER A 135 43.18 6.43 -1.61
C SER A 135 44.17 5.69 -0.70
N GLN A 136 44.36 4.38 -0.87
CA GLN A 136 45.42 3.58 -0.25
C GLN A 136 46.51 3.27 -1.27
#